data_AF-A0A0P7KTJ0-F1
#
_entry.id   AF-A0A0P7KTJ0-F1
#
_cell.length_a   1.000
_cell.length_b   1.000
_cell.length_c   1.000
_cell.angle_alpha   90.00
_cell.angle_beta   90.00
_cell.angle_gamma   90.00
#
_symmetry.space_group_name_H-M   'P 1'
#
loop_
_entity.id
_entity.type
_entity.pdbx_description
1 polymer ?
#
loop_
_entity_poly.entity_id
_entity_poly.type
_entity_poly.pdbx_seq_one_letter_code
_entity_poly.pdbx_strand_id
1 'polypeptide(L)'
;MGYRKANEFAFDEERKENFIKRLKALVGTRSVRAAAKDWGLSFSTLNNYLSRGTEPSFIAMQAIAAKEHVTLDWLAFGHEADSNLNRIIAVDEAHRGYADPAKCAWNMIFDSLEPDDQKKILEYCFKEGARSMVGLVASVKDVDMSLMNLPLEDKERLLRLNEQLKKGSSEADQQTAEAGLTSHDKKAG
;
A
#
# COMPACT_ATOMS: atom_id res chain seq x y z
N MET A 1 31.29 -39.95 -33.80
CA MET A 1 30.92 -39.49 -32.44
C MET A 1 31.40 -38.06 -32.29
N GLY A 2 30.49 -37.12 -32.03
CA GLY A 2 30.81 -35.70 -31.92
C GLY A 2 29.53 -34.92 -31.64
N TYR A 3 29.01 -35.09 -30.42
CA TYR A 3 27.83 -34.36 -29.95
C TYR A 3 28.17 -32.86 -29.88
N ARG A 4 27.75 -32.09 -30.90
CA ARG A 4 27.58 -30.65 -30.75
C ARG A 4 26.35 -30.45 -29.87
N LYS A 5 26.58 -30.15 -28.60
CA LYS A 5 25.56 -29.66 -27.68
C LYS A 5 25.14 -28.28 -28.22
N ALA A 6 24.01 -28.23 -28.92
CA ALA A 6 23.41 -26.98 -29.34
C ALA A 6 23.05 -26.18 -28.07
N ASN A 7 23.72 -25.06 -27.85
CA ASN A 7 23.30 -24.08 -26.86
C ASN A 7 22.08 -23.34 -27.44
N GLU A 8 20.91 -23.95 -27.36
CA GLU A 8 19.59 -23.34 -27.69
C GLU A 8 19.16 -22.26 -26.67
N PHE A 9 20.05 -21.84 -25.76
CA PHE A 9 19.79 -20.82 -24.74
C PHE A 9 20.48 -19.47 -25.00
N ALA A 10 21.17 -19.30 -26.13
CA ALA A 10 21.71 -18.00 -26.50
C ALA A 10 20.59 -17.16 -27.12
N PHE A 11 20.11 -16.16 -26.39
CA PHE A 11 19.17 -15.16 -26.89
C PHE A 11 19.58 -14.67 -28.30
N ASP A 12 18.59 -14.59 -29.19
CA ASP A 12 18.73 -14.14 -30.58
C ASP A 12 19.49 -12.80 -30.64
N GLU A 13 20.43 -12.66 -31.58
CA GLU A 13 21.36 -11.51 -31.63
C GLU A 13 20.61 -10.16 -31.69
N GLU A 14 19.43 -10.14 -32.32
CA GLU A 14 18.54 -8.99 -32.35
C GLU A 14 18.06 -8.57 -30.95
N ARG A 15 17.74 -9.52 -30.07
CA ARG A 15 17.31 -9.23 -28.69
C ARG A 15 18.45 -8.65 -27.87
N LYS A 16 19.69 -9.14 -28.05
CA LYS A 16 20.88 -8.57 -27.40
C LYS A 16 21.15 -7.16 -27.87
N GLU A 17 21.04 -6.91 -29.18
CA GLU A 17 21.22 -5.57 -29.75
C GLU A 17 20.19 -4.58 -29.18
N ASN A 18 18.93 -5.00 -29.07
CA ASN A 18 17.86 -4.18 -28.49
C ASN A 18 18.07 -3.91 -27.00
N PHE A 19 18.57 -4.88 -26.23
CA PHE A 19 18.96 -4.68 -24.83
C PHE A 19 20.10 -3.67 -24.68
N ILE A 20 21.16 -3.79 -25.49
CA ILE A 20 22.29 -2.86 -25.47
C ILE A 20 21.83 -1.44 -25.83
N LYS A 21 20.94 -1.28 -26.82
CA LYS A 21 20.36 0.02 -27.19
C LYS A 21 19.64 0.68 -26.01
N ARG A 22 18.79 -0.07 -25.30
CA ARG A 22 18.11 0.44 -24.09
C ARG A 22 19.08 0.80 -22.98
N LEU A 23 20.08 -0.04 -22.75
CA LEU A 23 21.11 0.24 -21.74
C LEU A 23 21.91 1.52 -22.09
N LYS A 24 22.23 1.75 -23.37
CA LYS A 24 22.84 3.00 -23.85
C LYS A 24 21.91 4.20 -23.67
N ALA A 25 20.62 4.05 -23.91
CA ALA A 25 19.64 5.10 -23.67
C ALA A 25 19.59 5.52 -22.19
N LEU A 26 19.65 4.55 -21.26
CA LEU A 26 19.75 4.81 -19.83
C LEU A 26 21.08 5.46 -19.41
N VAL A 27 22.19 5.12 -20.08
CA VAL A 27 23.45 5.84 -19.86
C VAL A 27 23.31 7.29 -20.32
N GLY A 28 22.60 7.56 -21.42
CA GLY A 28 22.26 8.92 -21.84
C GLY A 28 23.49 9.80 -22.05
N THR A 29 23.54 10.94 -21.34
CA THR A 29 24.61 11.95 -21.47
C THR A 29 25.79 11.76 -20.52
N ARG A 30 25.68 10.87 -19.52
CA ARG A 30 26.77 10.61 -18.58
C ARG A 30 27.80 9.65 -19.18
N SER A 31 29.03 9.74 -18.68
CA SER A 31 30.06 8.76 -19.04
C SER A 31 29.68 7.37 -18.51
N VAL A 32 30.11 6.31 -19.21
CA VAL A 32 29.93 4.92 -18.77
C VAL A 32 30.52 4.69 -17.37
N ARG A 33 31.59 5.40 -16.99
CA ARG A 33 32.17 5.34 -15.65
C ARG A 33 31.26 5.95 -14.59
N ALA A 34 30.62 7.07 -14.89
CA ALA A 34 29.65 7.70 -13.99
C ALA A 34 28.41 6.80 -13.83
N ALA A 35 27.87 6.28 -14.93
CA ALA A 35 26.74 5.36 -14.90
C ALA A 35 27.03 4.09 -14.07
N ALA A 36 28.20 3.48 -14.27
CA ALA A 36 28.60 2.31 -13.50
C ALA A 36 28.63 2.62 -11.98
N LYS A 37 29.18 3.78 -11.60
CA LYS A 37 29.24 4.21 -10.20
C LYS A 37 27.84 4.41 -9.62
N ASP A 38 26.94 5.07 -10.36
CA ASP A 38 25.57 5.36 -9.90
C ASP A 38 24.75 4.08 -9.70
N TRP A 39 24.97 3.09 -10.58
CA TRP A 39 24.31 1.79 -10.55
C TRP A 39 24.95 0.79 -9.57
N GLY A 40 26.05 1.16 -8.91
CA GLY A 40 26.78 0.27 -8.01
C GLY A 40 27.48 -0.90 -8.73
N LEU A 41 27.82 -0.73 -10.02
CA LEU A 41 28.50 -1.71 -10.85
C LEU A 41 29.96 -1.32 -11.10
N SER A 42 30.82 -2.30 -11.38
CA SER A 42 32.17 -2.00 -11.85
C SER A 42 32.14 -1.48 -13.28
N PHE A 43 33.07 -0.59 -13.63
CA PHE A 43 33.21 -0.09 -15.01
C PHE A 43 33.38 -1.24 -16.02
N SER A 44 34.17 -2.26 -15.68
CA SER A 44 34.39 -3.45 -16.50
C SER A 44 33.10 -4.24 -16.72
N THR A 45 32.28 -4.38 -15.67
CA THR A 45 30.99 -5.07 -15.73
C THR A 45 30.04 -4.37 -16.69
N LEU A 46 29.87 -3.06 -16.55
CA LEU A 46 28.99 -2.29 -17.44
C LEU A 46 29.53 -2.26 -18.88
N ASN A 47 30.85 -2.11 -19.05
CA ASN A 47 31.46 -2.13 -20.37
C ASN A 47 31.26 -3.49 -21.06
N ASN A 48 31.34 -4.61 -20.33
CA ASN A 48 31.06 -5.93 -20.88
C ASN A 48 29.60 -6.07 -21.36
N TYR A 49 28.63 -5.51 -20.63
CA TYR A 49 27.24 -5.50 -21.06
C TYR A 49 27.05 -4.71 -22.36
N LEU A 50 27.70 -3.55 -22.47
CA LEU A 50 27.59 -2.67 -23.64
C LEU A 50 28.36 -3.14 -24.87
N SER A 51 29.52 -3.78 -24.69
CA SER A 51 30.44 -4.11 -25.78
C SER A 51 30.41 -5.58 -26.19
N ARG A 52 30.23 -6.50 -25.23
CA ARG A 52 30.22 -7.96 -25.48
C ARG A 52 28.82 -8.53 -25.51
N GLY A 53 27.79 -7.73 -25.20
CA GLY A 53 26.42 -8.20 -25.06
C GLY A 53 26.29 -9.30 -24.01
N THR A 54 27.17 -9.28 -22.99
CA THR A 54 27.10 -10.25 -21.89
C THR A 54 25.81 -10.02 -21.13
N GLU A 55 25.11 -11.10 -20.83
CA GLU A 55 23.85 -11.03 -20.10
C GLU A 55 24.10 -10.52 -18.67
N PRO A 56 23.43 -9.45 -18.24
CA PRO A 56 23.51 -8.99 -16.87
C PRO A 56 22.85 -9.98 -15.92
N SER A 57 23.38 -10.11 -14.70
CA SER A 57 22.68 -10.85 -13.65
C SER A 57 21.38 -10.14 -13.27
N PHE A 58 20.42 -10.90 -12.74
CA PHE A 58 19.17 -10.33 -12.21
C PHE A 58 19.43 -9.20 -11.19
N ILE A 59 20.44 -9.35 -10.32
CA ILE A 59 20.84 -8.32 -9.35
C ILE A 59 21.32 -7.04 -10.05
N ALA A 60 22.10 -7.17 -11.11
CA ALA A 60 22.55 -6.02 -11.90
C ALA A 60 21.38 -5.34 -12.62
N MET A 61 20.44 -6.11 -13.19
CA MET A 61 19.23 -5.55 -13.79
C MET A 61 18.36 -4.81 -12.77
N GLN A 62 18.18 -5.36 -11.56
CA GLN A 62 17.42 -4.72 -10.49
C GLN A 62 18.08 -3.42 -10.03
N ALA A 63 19.41 -3.40 -9.89
CA ALA A 63 20.15 -2.20 -9.50
C ALA A 63 19.99 -1.07 -10.53
N ILE A 64 20.09 -1.39 -11.83
CA ILE A 64 19.88 -0.43 -12.92
C ILE A 64 18.43 0.06 -12.91
N ALA A 65 17.45 -0.85 -12.88
CA ALA A 65 16.03 -0.52 -12.88
C ALA A 65 15.62 0.40 -11.72
N ALA A 66 16.09 0.09 -10.51
CA ALA A 66 15.81 0.88 -9.32
C ALA A 66 16.41 2.30 -9.39
N LYS A 67 17.60 2.45 -10.00
CA LYS A 67 18.26 3.76 -10.13
C LYS A 67 17.69 4.62 -11.25
N GLU A 68 17.27 3.99 -12.34
CA GLU A 68 16.74 4.68 -13.52
C GLU A 68 15.21 4.81 -13.51
N HIS A 69 14.55 4.32 -12.45
CA HIS A 69 13.09 4.33 -12.33
C HIS A 69 12.36 3.66 -13.50
N VAL A 70 12.95 2.61 -14.06
CA VAL A 70 12.36 1.79 -15.13
C VAL A 70 11.97 0.42 -14.62
N THR A 71 11.02 -0.24 -15.28
CA THR A 71 10.66 -1.62 -14.93
C THR A 71 11.70 -2.60 -15.43
N LEU A 72 11.86 -3.72 -14.71
CA LEU A 72 12.67 -4.85 -15.17
C LEU A 72 12.22 -5.37 -16.54
N ASP A 73 10.90 -5.34 -16.79
CA ASP A 73 10.29 -5.78 -18.04
C ASP A 73 10.63 -4.87 -19.23
N TRP A 74 10.59 -3.54 -19.01
CA TRP A 74 11.06 -2.58 -20.01
C TRP A 74 12.55 -2.75 -20.29
N LEU A 75 13.37 -2.97 -19.26
CA LEU A 75 14.80 -3.20 -19.43
C LEU A 75 15.08 -4.49 -20.23
N ALA A 76 14.38 -5.59 -19.91
CA ALA A 76 14.56 -6.89 -20.53
C ALA A 76 13.99 -7.00 -21.96
N PHE A 77 12.77 -6.50 -22.18
CA PHE A 77 12.01 -6.73 -23.40
C PHE A 77 11.67 -5.45 -24.16
N GLY A 78 11.72 -4.29 -23.52
CA GLY A 78 11.36 -3.00 -24.14
C GLY A 78 9.87 -2.75 -24.20
N HIS A 79 9.04 -3.57 -23.53
CA HIS A 79 7.65 -3.24 -23.32
C HIS A 79 7.58 -2.11 -22.31
N GLU A 80 7.01 -0.97 -22.70
CA GLU A 80 6.49 -0.03 -21.71
C GLU A 80 5.41 -0.78 -20.96
N ALA A 81 5.72 -1.19 -19.72
CA ALA A 81 4.69 -1.68 -18.84
C ALA A 81 3.64 -0.57 -18.80
N ASP A 82 2.44 -0.85 -19.32
CA ASP A 82 1.31 0.06 -19.26
C ASP A 82 1.27 0.60 -17.84
N SER A 83 1.60 1.89 -17.70
CA SER A 83 1.94 2.53 -16.42
C SER A 83 0.78 2.45 -15.41
N ASN A 84 -0.41 2.07 -15.86
CA ASN A 84 -1.57 1.77 -15.05
C ASN A 84 -1.51 0.40 -14.34
N LEU A 85 -0.93 -0.65 -14.93
CA LEU A 85 -0.92 -1.99 -14.31
C LEU A 85 0.10 -2.08 -13.17
N ASN A 86 1.23 -1.41 -13.31
CA ASN A 86 2.29 -1.45 -12.28
C ASN A 86 1.97 -0.56 -11.06
N ARG A 87 1.07 0.42 -11.20
CA ARG A 87 0.53 1.17 -10.05
C ARG A 87 -0.41 0.32 -9.20
N ILE A 88 -1.11 -0.62 -9.81
CA ILE A 88 -1.97 -1.59 -9.10
C ILE A 88 -1.09 -2.60 -8.33
N ILE A 89 -0.01 -3.08 -8.95
CA ILE A 89 0.90 -4.08 -8.34
C ILE A 89 1.75 -3.48 -7.21
N ALA A 90 2.26 -2.25 -7.34
CA ALA A 90 3.05 -1.59 -6.29
C ALA A 90 2.23 -1.25 -5.03
N VAL A 91 0.91 -1.13 -5.16
CA VAL A 91 0.00 -0.96 -4.01
C VAL A 91 -0.34 -2.32 -3.39
N ASP A 92 -0.29 -3.42 -4.15
CA ASP A 92 -0.63 -4.77 -3.70
C ASP A 92 0.49 -5.48 -2.91
N GLU A 93 1.77 -5.20 -3.20
CA GLU A 93 2.90 -5.81 -2.47
C GLU A 93 2.99 -5.41 -0.99
N ALA A 94 2.42 -4.25 -0.60
CA ALA A 94 2.31 -3.84 0.80
C ALA A 94 1.15 -4.53 1.56
N HIS A 95 0.19 -5.16 0.85
CA HIS A 95 -1.03 -5.73 1.43
C HIS A 95 -1.05 -7.27 1.46
N ARG A 96 0.05 -7.93 1.07
CA ARG A 96 0.21 -9.40 1.05
C ARG A 96 0.17 -10.10 2.42
N GLY A 97 -0.35 -9.46 3.46
CA GLY A 97 -0.61 -10.05 4.77
C GLY A 97 -2.05 -10.53 4.98
N TYR A 98 -3.03 -10.04 4.21
CA TYR A 98 -4.41 -10.52 4.29
C TYR A 98 -5.19 -9.99 3.07
N ALA A 99 -5.14 -10.71 1.96
CA ALA A 99 -6.05 -10.43 0.85
C ALA A 99 -7.47 -10.74 1.35
N ASP A 100 -8.21 -9.69 1.71
CA ASP A 100 -9.61 -9.78 2.14
C ASP A 100 -10.40 -10.51 1.04
N PRO A 101 -10.94 -11.71 1.32
CA PRO A 101 -11.67 -12.50 0.32
C PRO A 101 -12.80 -11.70 -0.35
N ALA A 102 -13.41 -10.77 0.39
CA ALA A 102 -14.46 -9.91 -0.15
C ALA A 102 -13.91 -8.89 -1.16
N LYS A 103 -12.72 -8.34 -0.92
CA LYS A 103 -12.06 -7.43 -1.89
C LYS A 103 -11.65 -8.17 -3.15
N CYS A 104 -11.12 -9.38 -3.02
CA CYS A 104 -10.79 -10.21 -4.17
C CYS A 104 -12.03 -10.55 -5.00
N ALA A 105 -13.12 -10.96 -4.35
CA ALA A 105 -14.39 -11.23 -5.02
C ALA A 105 -14.98 -9.98 -5.69
N TRP A 106 -14.92 -8.83 -5.01
CA TRP A 106 -15.36 -7.55 -5.57
C TRP A 106 -14.57 -7.19 -6.82
N ASN A 107 -13.23 -7.28 -6.79
CA ASN A 107 -12.40 -6.97 -7.95
C ASN A 107 -12.69 -7.93 -9.11
N MET A 108 -12.85 -9.24 -8.85
CA MET A 108 -13.23 -10.21 -9.89
C MET A 108 -14.58 -9.88 -10.55
N ILE A 109 -15.58 -9.49 -9.76
CA ILE A 109 -16.90 -9.11 -10.28
C ILE A 109 -16.78 -7.80 -11.06
N PHE A 110 -16.10 -6.80 -10.49
CA PHE A 110 -15.92 -5.48 -11.08
C PHE A 110 -15.22 -5.55 -12.43
N ASP A 111 -14.14 -6.33 -12.54
CA ASP A 111 -13.35 -6.51 -13.76
C ASP A 111 -14.09 -7.31 -14.84
N SER A 112 -15.11 -8.10 -14.46
CA SER A 112 -15.94 -8.86 -15.41
C SER A 112 -17.01 -8.03 -16.12
N LEU A 113 -17.28 -6.81 -15.64
CA LEU A 113 -18.30 -5.91 -16.18
C LEU A 113 -17.76 -5.08 -17.34
N GLU A 114 -18.66 -4.66 -18.24
CA GLU A 114 -18.29 -3.73 -19.31
C GLU A 114 -17.88 -2.36 -18.74
N PRO A 115 -16.99 -1.62 -19.41
CA PRO A 115 -16.48 -0.33 -18.90
C PRO A 115 -17.57 0.71 -18.61
N ASP A 116 -18.69 0.65 -19.33
CA ASP A 116 -19.82 1.56 -19.11
C ASP A 116 -20.64 1.17 -17.87
N ASP A 117 -20.71 -0.12 -17.55
CA ASP A 117 -21.39 -0.60 -16.35
C ASP A 117 -20.55 -0.41 -15.09
N GLN A 118 -19.22 -0.55 -15.20
CA GLN A 118 -18.28 -0.17 -14.14
C GLN A 118 -18.47 1.31 -13.73
N LYS A 119 -18.58 2.22 -14.72
CA LYS A 119 -18.83 3.65 -14.46
C LYS A 119 -20.18 3.89 -13.79
N LYS A 120 -21.25 3.23 -14.24
CA LYS A 120 -22.59 3.37 -13.63
C LYS A 120 -22.59 2.90 -12.18
N ILE A 121 -21.92 1.79 -11.88
CA ILE A 121 -21.80 1.26 -10.51
C ILE A 121 -21.01 2.23 -9.64
N LEU A 122 -19.87 2.74 -10.12
CA LEU A 122 -19.11 3.76 -9.40
C LEU A 122 -19.95 5.01 -9.14
N GLU A 123 -20.63 5.54 -10.15
CA GLU A 123 -21.47 6.72 -10.02
C GLU A 123 -22.63 6.51 -9.02
N TYR A 124 -23.24 5.32 -9.03
CA TYR A 124 -24.25 4.93 -8.06
C TYR A 124 -23.69 4.86 -6.64
N CYS A 125 -22.55 4.18 -6.45
CA CYS A 125 -21.85 4.09 -5.17
C CYS A 125 -21.46 5.47 -4.64
N PHE A 126 -21.00 6.39 -5.49
CA PHE A 126 -20.69 7.77 -5.09
C PHE A 126 -21.94 8.56 -4.72
N LYS A 127 -23.03 8.45 -5.47
CA LYS A 127 -24.29 9.16 -5.17
C LYS A 127 -24.92 8.69 -3.87
N GLU A 128 -25.03 7.38 -3.67
CA GLU A 128 -25.61 6.81 -2.46
C GLU A 128 -24.65 6.89 -1.26
N GLY A 129 -23.34 6.77 -1.50
CA GLY A 129 -22.31 7.01 -0.50
C GLY A 129 -22.30 8.47 -0.01
N ALA A 130 -22.38 9.44 -0.92
CA ALA A 130 -22.50 10.85 -0.56
C ALA A 130 -23.78 11.14 0.22
N ARG A 131 -24.92 10.54 -0.17
CA ARG A 131 -26.18 10.64 0.59
C ARG A 131 -26.05 10.08 2.00
N SER A 132 -25.43 8.91 2.16
CA SER A 132 -25.19 8.31 3.48
C SER A 132 -24.24 9.15 4.35
N MET A 133 -23.17 9.69 3.78
CA MET A 133 -22.26 10.59 4.50
C MET A 133 -22.95 11.89 4.94
N VAL A 134 -23.80 12.47 4.09
CA VAL A 134 -24.64 13.62 4.46
C VAL A 134 -25.61 13.25 5.60
N GLY A 135 -26.18 12.05 5.58
CA GLY A 135 -27.01 11.53 6.68
C GLY A 135 -26.26 11.40 8.00
N LEU A 136 -25.03 10.89 7.98
CA LEU A 136 -24.17 10.78 9.17
C LEU A 136 -23.73 12.16 9.69
N VAL A 137 -23.40 13.10 8.80
CA VAL A 137 -23.06 14.47 9.19
C VAL A 137 -24.27 15.21 9.73
N ALA A 138 -25.47 14.97 9.18
CA ALA A 138 -26.71 15.55 9.68
C ALA A 138 -27.05 15.02 11.09
N SER A 139 -26.87 13.73 11.36
CA SER A 139 -27.14 13.17 12.70
C SER A 139 -26.16 13.69 13.75
N VAL A 140 -24.88 13.88 13.41
CA VAL A 140 -23.89 14.50 14.33
C VAL A 140 -24.22 15.96 14.59
N LYS A 141 -24.66 16.72 13.57
CA LYS A 141 -25.06 18.12 13.73
C LYS A 141 -26.33 18.28 14.56
N ASP A 142 -27.25 17.32 14.55
CA ASP A 142 -28.50 17.38 15.32
C ASP A 142 -28.25 17.26 16.84
N VAL A 143 -27.38 16.33 17.25
CA VAL A 143 -27.01 16.17 18.67
C VAL A 143 -26.24 17.40 19.19
N ASP A 144 -25.34 17.96 18.38
CA ASP A 144 -24.56 19.12 18.79
C ASP A 144 -25.42 20.40 18.81
N MET A 145 -26.31 20.58 17.83
CA MET A 145 -27.24 21.72 17.80
C MET A 145 -28.34 21.63 18.86
N SER A 146 -28.82 20.44 19.20
CA SER A 146 -29.78 20.25 20.30
C SER A 146 -29.15 20.57 21.67
N LEU A 147 -27.89 20.20 21.89
CA LEU A 147 -27.14 20.63 23.07
C LEU A 147 -26.90 22.16 23.09
N MET A 148 -26.55 22.76 21.94
CA MET A 148 -26.31 24.20 21.83
C MET A 148 -27.58 25.05 21.97
N ASN A 149 -28.73 24.55 21.58
CA ASN A 149 -30.02 25.25 21.69
C ASN A 149 -30.73 25.06 23.04
N LEU A 150 -30.17 24.25 23.95
CA LEU A 150 -30.73 24.07 25.28
C LEU A 150 -30.63 25.38 26.11
N PRO A 151 -31.65 25.71 26.93
CA PRO A 151 -31.58 26.81 27.88
C PRO A 151 -30.36 26.68 28.82
N LEU A 152 -29.84 27.82 29.30
CA LEU A 152 -28.66 27.83 30.18
C LEU A 152 -28.86 26.97 31.43
N GLU A 153 -30.07 27.00 32.00
CA GLU A 153 -30.43 26.25 33.20
C GLU A 153 -30.37 24.73 32.98
N ASP A 154 -30.81 24.26 31.80
CA ASP A 154 -30.75 22.85 31.44
C ASP A 154 -29.32 22.39 31.14
N LYS A 155 -28.48 23.26 30.54
CA LYS A 155 -27.04 22.99 30.34
C LYS A 155 -26.30 22.84 31.67
N GLU A 156 -26.55 23.74 32.61
CA GLU A 156 -25.98 23.65 33.97
C GLU A 156 -26.44 22.38 34.69
N ARG A 157 -27.72 22.01 34.52
CA ARG A 157 -28.25 20.78 35.10
C ARG A 157 -27.57 19.55 34.53
N LEU A 158 -27.36 19.48 33.21
CA LEU A 158 -26.64 18.39 32.55
C LEU A 158 -25.17 18.32 33.00
N LEU A 159 -24.49 19.47 33.16
CA LEU A 159 -23.13 19.53 33.69
C LEU A 159 -23.05 18.97 35.11
N ARG A 160 -23.95 19.40 36.00
CA ARG A 160 -24.01 18.87 37.38
C ARG A 160 -24.26 17.37 37.42
N LEU A 161 -25.15 16.87 36.55
CA LEU A 161 -25.48 15.43 36.46
C LEU A 161 -24.28 14.61 35.97
N ASN A 162 -23.54 15.11 34.97
CA ASN A 162 -22.33 14.47 34.48
C ASN A 162 -21.22 14.44 35.56
N GLU A 163 -21.04 15.54 36.29
CA GLU A 163 -20.11 15.58 37.42
C GLU A 163 -20.48 14.60 38.54
N GLN A 164 -21.76 14.45 38.83
CA GLN A 164 -22.26 13.48 39.82
C GLN A 164 -22.03 12.04 39.37
N LEU A 165 -22.23 11.73 38.08
CA LEU A 165 -21.94 10.39 37.54
C LEU A 165 -20.45 10.08 37.55
N LYS A 166 -19.61 11.06 37.22
CA LYS A 166 -18.15 10.91 37.28
C LYS A 166 -17.64 10.71 38.71
N LYS A 167 -18.26 11.37 39.69
CA LYS A 167 -17.97 11.17 41.12
C LYS A 167 -18.52 9.84 41.65
N GLY A 168 -19.75 9.47 41.29
CA GLY A 168 -20.36 8.20 41.69
C GLY A 168 -19.65 6.96 41.13
N SER A 169 -19.09 7.06 39.92
CA SER A 169 -18.21 6.04 39.35
C SER A 169 -16.89 5.90 40.12
N SER A 170 -16.33 7.02 40.61
CA SER A 170 -15.10 7.03 41.41
C SER A 170 -15.32 6.59 42.87
N GLU A 171 -16.50 6.81 43.44
CA GLU A 171 -16.84 6.39 44.82
C GLU A 171 -17.23 4.90 44.89
N ALA A 172 -17.87 4.36 43.84
CA ALA A 172 -18.15 2.92 43.74
C ALA A 172 -16.86 2.07 43.64
N ASP A 173 -15.84 2.57 42.95
CA ASP A 173 -14.53 1.92 42.86
C ASP A 173 -13.76 1.96 44.20
N GLN A 174 -13.98 2.98 45.05
CA GLN A 174 -13.33 3.09 46.36
C GLN A 174 -14.02 2.25 47.45
N GLN A 175 -15.35 2.15 47.47
CA GLN A 175 -16.06 1.29 48.43
C GLN A 175 -15.81 -0.21 48.20
N THR A 176 -15.54 -0.61 46.95
CA THR A 176 -15.19 -2.01 46.65
C THR A 176 -13.76 -2.36 47.13
N ALA A 177 -12.85 -1.39 47.20
CA ALA A 177 -11.49 -1.59 47.68
C ALA A 177 -11.41 -1.64 49.23
N GLU A 178 -12.23 -0.88 49.95
CA GLU A 178 -12.20 -0.86 51.43
C GLU A 178 -12.97 -2.03 52.07
N ALA A 179 -14.02 -2.54 51.42
CA ALA A 179 -14.76 -3.71 51.92
C ALA A 179 -13.95 -5.02 51.87
N GLY A 180 -12.87 -5.08 51.07
CA GLY A 180 -11.97 -6.24 50.99
C GLY A 180 -10.95 -6.35 52.12
N LEU A 181 -10.76 -5.31 52.94
CA LEU A 181 -9.70 -5.25 53.96
C LEU A 181 -10.18 -5.46 55.40
N THR A 182 -11.49 -5.61 55.62
CA THR A 182 -12.06 -5.76 56.97
C THR A 182 -12.94 -7.00 57.13
N SER A 183 -12.45 -8.18 56.74
CA SER A 183 -12.99 -9.42 57.32
C SER A 183 -11.90 -10.48 57.59
N HIS A 184 -11.54 -10.53 58.87
CA HIS A 184 -11.32 -11.76 59.65
C HIS A 184 -9.99 -12.53 59.52
N ASP A 185 -8.91 -11.95 60.03
CA ASP A 185 -7.87 -12.69 60.74
C ASP A 185 -8.40 -13.23 62.08
N LYS A 186 -8.65 -14.54 62.18
CA LYS A 186 -8.62 -15.29 63.44
C LYS A 186 -8.17 -16.75 63.22
N LYS A 187 -6.86 -16.92 63.40
CA LYS A 187 -6.04 -18.12 63.71
C LYS A 187 -6.81 -19.14 64.57
N ALA A 188 -7.04 -20.36 64.07
CA ALA A 188 -6.29 -21.62 64.27
C ALA A 188 -6.31 -22.18 65.71
N GLY A 189 -6.40 -23.51 65.81
CA GLY A 189 -6.28 -24.25 67.07
C GLY A 189 -4.89 -24.21 67.70
#